data_AF-A0A937Y4B2-F1
#
_entry.id   AF-A0A937Y4B2-F1
#
_cell.length_a   1.000
_cell.length_b   1.000
_cell.length_c   1.000
_cell.angle_alpha   90.00
_cell.angle_beta   90.00
_cell.angle_gamma   90.00
#
_symmetry.space_group_name_H-M   'P 1'
#
loop_
_entity.id
_entity.type
_entity.pdbx_description
1 polymer ?
#
loop_
_entity_poly.entity_id
_entity_poly.type
_entity_poly.pdbx_seq_one_letter_code
_entity_poly.pdbx_strand_id
1 'polypeptide(L)'
;MIASRPRTRWAWLGAAFALCALLPALAQAPLPGTRTIATKHSFEALVARVEQAVDKHGMAVVAHASASSGAASRGIKIPGNAVIMVFRNDYAVRMLQASVPAGIEAPLRIHVTETPGGRATLTYREPSAVFAPYASPALDAVAKELDVVFRNIVRDAAGG
;
A
#
# COMPACT_ATOMS: atom_id res chain seq x y z
N MET A 1 -25.10 -8.44 -75.98
CA MET A 1 -24.54 -9.39 -74.99
C MET A 1 -23.05 -9.15 -74.89
N ILE A 2 -22.47 -9.29 -73.68
CA ILE A 2 -21.08 -9.01 -73.26
C ILE A 2 -20.92 -7.66 -72.55
N ALA A 3 -20.42 -7.79 -71.32
CA ALA A 3 -20.44 -6.83 -70.23
C ALA A 3 -19.28 -5.82 -70.28
N SER A 4 -19.47 -4.67 -69.63
CA SER A 4 -18.40 -4.02 -68.90
C SER A 4 -18.95 -3.42 -67.59
N ARG A 5 -18.61 -4.05 -66.46
CA ARG A 5 -18.89 -3.53 -65.11
C ARG A 5 -17.77 -2.57 -64.72
N PRO A 6 -18.05 -1.33 -64.28
CA PRO A 6 -17.00 -0.49 -63.71
C PRO A 6 -16.65 -0.93 -62.28
N ARG A 7 -15.45 -1.49 -62.19
CA ARG A 7 -14.43 -1.46 -61.11
C ARG A 7 -14.79 -0.74 -59.80
N THR A 8 -14.85 -1.56 -58.74
CA THR A 8 -14.23 -1.34 -57.41
C THR A 8 -13.89 0.09 -57.00
N ARG A 9 -14.61 0.61 -56.00
CA ARG A 9 -14.15 1.69 -55.11
C ARG A 9 -14.20 1.20 -53.67
N TRP A 10 -13.12 0.52 -53.26
CA TRP A 10 -12.74 0.38 -51.85
C TRP A 10 -11.48 1.23 -51.65
N ALA A 11 -11.26 1.69 -50.41
CA ALA A 11 -10.32 2.74 -49.98
C ALA A 11 -10.86 4.13 -50.34
N TRP A 12 -11.22 4.99 -49.38
CA TRP A 12 -10.38 5.48 -48.29
C TRP A 12 -11.21 5.74 -47.02
N LEU A 13 -11.12 4.84 -46.04
CA LEU A 13 -11.60 5.05 -44.66
C LEU A 13 -10.51 4.60 -43.67
N GLY A 14 -9.25 4.89 -44.01
CA GLY A 14 -8.08 4.42 -43.26
C GLY A 14 -7.07 5.54 -43.08
N ALA A 15 -7.41 6.60 -42.33
CA ALA A 15 -6.46 7.64 -41.95
C ALA A 15 -6.91 8.50 -40.74
N ALA A 16 -7.55 7.90 -39.72
CA ALA A 16 -7.86 8.65 -38.48
C ALA A 16 -7.82 7.77 -37.22
N PHE A 17 -6.99 6.74 -37.19
CA PHE A 17 -6.86 5.82 -36.04
C PHE A 17 -5.39 5.63 -35.63
N ALA A 18 -4.63 6.72 -35.57
CA ALA A 18 -3.22 6.67 -35.17
C ALA A 18 -2.82 7.87 -34.30
N LEU A 19 -3.54 8.10 -33.21
CA LEU A 19 -3.09 8.97 -32.11
C LEU A 19 -3.55 8.45 -30.75
N CYS A 20 -3.28 7.18 -30.45
CA CYS A 20 -3.26 6.67 -29.07
C CYS A 20 -1.81 6.34 -28.67
N ALA A 21 -0.88 7.26 -28.93
CA ALA A 21 0.49 7.11 -28.49
C ALA A 21 0.64 7.64 -27.05
N LEU A 22 0.96 6.71 -26.14
CA LEU A 22 1.62 6.95 -24.85
C LEU A 22 0.86 7.85 -23.87
N LEU A 23 -0.20 7.31 -23.26
CA LEU A 23 -0.46 7.69 -21.88
C LEU A 23 0.71 7.14 -21.07
N PRO A 24 1.56 7.97 -20.42
CA PRO A 24 2.40 7.46 -19.35
C PRO A 24 1.48 6.67 -18.42
N ALA A 25 1.89 5.47 -17.99
CA ALA A 25 1.19 4.76 -16.94
C ALA A 25 0.97 5.79 -15.83
N LEU A 26 -0.29 6.20 -15.63
CA LEU A 26 -0.62 7.22 -14.64
C LEU A 26 -0.06 6.69 -13.33
N ALA A 27 1.02 7.28 -12.85
CA ALA A 27 1.56 6.96 -11.55
C ALA A 27 0.40 7.19 -10.59
N GLN A 28 -0.20 6.11 -10.08
CA GLN A 28 -1.30 6.20 -9.15
C GLN A 28 -0.77 6.96 -7.94
N ALA A 29 -1.26 8.19 -7.74
CA ALA A 29 -0.91 8.96 -6.58
C ALA A 29 -1.26 8.13 -5.34
N PRO A 30 -0.37 8.06 -4.33
CA PRO A 30 -0.67 7.32 -3.12
C PRO A 30 -1.91 7.91 -2.44
N LEU A 31 -2.66 7.07 -1.73
CA LEU A 31 -3.84 7.53 -1.00
C LEU A 31 -3.47 8.65 -0.01
N PRO A 32 -4.39 9.58 0.30
CA PRO A 32 -4.17 10.61 1.31
C PRO A 32 -3.65 10.02 2.64
N GLY A 33 -2.69 10.72 3.26
CA GLY A 33 -2.03 10.31 4.50
C GLY A 33 -1.02 9.16 4.35
N THR A 34 -0.72 8.72 3.13
CA THR A 34 0.37 7.75 2.90
C THR A 34 1.72 8.42 3.12
N ARG A 35 2.59 7.74 3.87
CA ARG A 35 3.99 8.11 4.11
C ARG A 35 4.88 6.96 3.63
N THR A 36 5.88 7.29 2.84
CA THR A 36 6.93 6.35 2.39
C THR A 36 8.29 6.86 2.85
N ILE A 37 9.04 5.99 3.52
CA ILE A 37 10.34 6.27 4.10
C ILE A 37 11.35 5.34 3.43
N ALA A 38 12.29 5.92 2.68
CA ALA A 38 13.46 5.20 2.19
C ALA A 38 14.45 4.99 3.33
N THR A 39 15.02 3.79 3.44
CA THR A 39 15.95 3.45 4.53
C THR A 39 17.31 3.02 3.99
N LYS A 40 18.25 2.82 4.91
CA LYS A 40 19.56 2.22 4.64
C LYS A 40 19.67 0.73 4.90
N HIS A 41 18.57 0.15 5.38
CA HIS A 41 18.54 -1.24 5.81
C HIS A 41 18.20 -2.14 4.62
N SER A 42 18.68 -3.38 4.67
CA SER A 42 18.16 -4.42 3.78
C SER A 42 16.69 -4.70 4.08
N PHE A 43 16.02 -5.42 3.20
CA PHE A 43 14.63 -5.82 3.39
C PHE A 43 14.42 -6.58 4.70
N GLU A 44 15.20 -7.64 4.94
CA GLU A 44 15.09 -8.49 6.13
C GLU A 44 15.40 -7.70 7.41
N ALA A 45 16.44 -6.86 7.36
CA ALA A 45 16.80 -6.01 8.48
C ALA A 45 15.69 -5.00 8.80
N LEU A 46 15.06 -4.40 7.79
CA LEU A 46 13.98 -3.45 8.00
C LEU A 46 12.72 -4.12 8.58
N VAL A 47 12.35 -5.32 8.09
CA VAL A 47 11.23 -6.09 8.65
C VAL A 47 11.45 -6.35 10.14
N ALA A 48 12.61 -6.90 10.52
CA ALA A 48 12.93 -7.17 11.92
C ALA A 48 12.94 -5.90 12.79
N ARG A 49 13.44 -4.79 12.26
CA ARG A 49 13.44 -3.49 12.96
C ARG A 49 12.04 -2.94 13.15
N VAL A 50 11.12 -3.15 12.20
CA VAL A 50 9.71 -2.76 12.37
C VAL A 50 9.08 -3.58 13.48
N GLU A 51 9.24 -4.90 13.48
CA GLU A 51 8.68 -5.78 14.53
C GLU A 51 9.19 -5.39 15.92
N GLN A 52 10.50 -5.15 16.06
CA GLN A 52 11.10 -4.69 17.32
C GLN A 52 10.58 -3.32 17.75
N ALA A 53 10.41 -2.38 16.81
CA ALA A 53 9.85 -1.07 17.11
C ALA A 53 8.37 -1.16 17.53
N VAL A 54 7.59 -2.02 16.89
CA VAL A 54 6.19 -2.31 17.26
C VAL A 54 6.12 -2.79 18.71
N ASP A 55 6.93 -3.78 19.08
CA ASP A 55 7.00 -4.31 20.45
C ASP A 55 7.45 -3.24 21.46
N LYS A 56 8.52 -2.51 21.14
CA LYS A 56 9.05 -1.41 21.98
C LYS A 56 8.00 -0.34 22.29
N HIS A 57 7.11 -0.04 21.34
CA HIS A 57 6.02 0.94 21.52
C HIS A 57 4.74 0.31 22.09
N GLY A 58 4.83 -0.91 22.63
CA GLY A 58 3.75 -1.60 23.34
C GLY A 58 2.58 -1.97 22.42
N MET A 59 2.83 -2.13 21.13
CA MET A 59 1.86 -2.59 20.13
C MET A 59 2.13 -4.05 19.78
N ALA A 60 1.14 -4.75 19.22
CA ALA A 60 1.32 -6.14 18.80
C ALA A 60 1.38 -6.25 17.28
N VAL A 61 2.27 -7.12 16.79
CA VAL A 61 2.18 -7.65 15.44
C VAL A 61 1.11 -8.75 15.42
N VAL A 62 -0.01 -8.45 14.80
CA VAL A 62 -1.17 -9.36 14.72
C VAL A 62 -0.96 -10.41 13.64
N ALA A 63 -0.35 -10.04 12.51
CA ALA A 63 -0.13 -10.95 11.40
C ALA A 63 0.95 -10.43 10.44
N HIS A 64 1.40 -11.34 9.57
CA HIS A 64 2.26 -11.06 8.43
C HIS A 64 1.61 -11.55 7.14
N ALA A 65 1.72 -10.75 6.09
CA ALA A 65 1.45 -11.18 4.73
C ALA A 65 2.65 -10.89 3.83
N SER A 66 2.98 -11.80 2.92
CA SER A 66 4.07 -11.60 1.96
C SER A 66 3.66 -12.09 0.58
N ALA A 67 3.61 -11.17 -0.40
CA ALA A 67 3.41 -11.55 -1.79
C ALA A 67 4.60 -12.38 -2.31
N SER A 68 5.82 -12.07 -1.87
CA SER A 68 7.03 -12.76 -2.32
C SER A 68 7.08 -14.20 -1.84
N SER A 69 6.78 -14.46 -0.56
CA SER A 69 6.68 -15.82 -0.05
C SER A 69 5.55 -16.61 -0.73
N GLY A 70 4.39 -15.97 -0.95
CA GLY A 70 3.27 -16.61 -1.64
C GLY A 70 3.61 -17.01 -3.09
N ALA A 71 4.28 -16.12 -3.81
CA ALA A 71 4.68 -16.33 -5.21
C ALA A 71 5.82 -17.34 -5.37
N ALA A 72 6.72 -17.43 -4.38
CA ALA A 72 7.86 -18.35 -4.42
C ALA A 72 7.43 -19.83 -4.53
N SER A 73 6.31 -20.21 -3.90
CA SER A 73 5.74 -21.56 -4.01
C SER A 73 5.34 -21.95 -5.44
N ARG A 74 5.21 -20.95 -6.33
CA ARG A 74 4.85 -21.09 -7.74
C ARG A 74 6.06 -20.86 -8.67
N GLY A 75 7.28 -20.73 -8.12
CA GLY A 75 8.49 -20.42 -8.89
C GLY A 75 8.57 -18.98 -9.40
N ILE A 76 7.71 -18.08 -8.92
CA ILE A 76 7.70 -16.67 -9.33
C ILE A 76 8.50 -15.86 -8.32
N LYS A 77 9.54 -15.15 -8.79
CA LYS A 77 10.34 -14.25 -7.97
C LYS A 77 9.74 -12.85 -7.94
N ILE A 78 9.38 -12.40 -6.75
CA ILE A 78 9.02 -11.01 -6.46
C ILE A 78 10.08 -10.47 -5.48
N PRO A 79 10.62 -9.25 -5.67
CA PRO A 79 11.49 -8.60 -4.67
C PRO A 79 10.85 -8.59 -3.28
N GLY A 80 11.63 -8.48 -2.21
CA GLY A 80 11.14 -8.54 -0.84
C GLY A 80 9.87 -7.71 -0.62
N ASN A 81 8.82 -8.35 -0.10
CA ASN A 81 7.51 -7.75 0.15
C ASN A 81 6.95 -8.30 1.46
N ALA A 82 6.65 -7.42 2.42
CA ALA A 82 6.01 -7.78 3.68
C ALA A 82 5.00 -6.72 4.10
N VAL A 83 3.78 -7.13 4.41
CA VAL A 83 2.77 -6.32 5.07
C VAL A 83 2.71 -6.78 6.52
N ILE A 84 3.21 -5.94 7.42
CA ILE A 84 3.22 -6.15 8.87
C ILE A 84 1.95 -5.48 9.40
N MET A 85 1.10 -6.29 10.01
CA MET A 85 -0.21 -5.88 10.51
C MET A 85 -0.14 -5.65 12.01
N VAL A 86 -0.32 -4.39 12.43
CA VAL A 86 -0.03 -3.91 13.78
C VAL A 86 -1.30 -3.40 14.44
N PHE A 87 -1.59 -3.86 15.65
CA PHE A 87 -2.69 -3.33 16.46
C PHE A 87 -2.57 -3.69 17.95
N ARG A 88 -3.40 -3.07 18.78
CA ARG A 88 -3.52 -3.38 20.22
C ARG A 88 -4.99 -3.46 20.61
N ASN A 89 -5.32 -4.36 21.53
CA ASN A 89 -6.70 -4.71 21.85
C ASN A 89 -7.51 -3.56 22.48
N ASP A 90 -6.89 -2.73 23.33
CA ASP A 90 -7.54 -1.56 23.93
C ASP A 90 -7.97 -0.52 22.88
N TYR A 91 -7.14 -0.27 21.86
CA TYR A 91 -7.52 0.55 20.72
C TYR A 91 -8.66 -0.10 19.92
N ALA A 92 -8.68 -1.43 19.78
CA ALA A 92 -9.76 -2.14 19.11
C ALA A 92 -11.11 -1.96 19.81
N VAL A 93 -11.14 -2.08 21.14
CA VAL A 93 -12.36 -1.87 21.92
C VAL A 93 -12.87 -0.44 21.73
N ARG A 94 -12.01 0.56 21.89
CA ARG A 94 -12.37 1.98 21.73
C ARG A 94 -12.80 2.32 20.30
N MET A 95 -12.10 1.76 19.31
CA MET A 95 -12.43 1.93 17.89
C MET A 95 -13.81 1.37 17.57
N LEU A 96 -14.12 0.13 17.98
CA LEU A 96 -15.42 -0.51 17.72
C LEU A 96 -16.56 0.16 18.48
N GLN A 97 -16.31 0.71 19.68
CA GLN A 97 -17.26 1.56 20.39
C GLN A 97 -17.56 2.86 19.62
N ALA A 98 -16.54 3.46 19.01
CA ALA A 98 -16.69 4.69 18.23
C ALA A 98 -17.28 4.49 16.83
N SER A 99 -17.00 3.34 16.20
CA SER A 99 -17.45 2.97 14.86
C SER A 99 -17.25 1.47 14.59
N VAL A 100 -18.33 0.69 14.64
CA VAL A 100 -18.31 -0.72 14.22
C VAL A 100 -17.87 -0.88 12.76
N PRO A 101 -18.32 -0.05 11.79
CA PRO A 101 -17.86 -0.15 10.41
C PRO A 101 -16.34 0.00 10.23
N ALA A 102 -15.67 0.77 11.10
CA ALA A 102 -14.21 0.92 11.06
C ALA A 102 -13.43 -0.35 11.42
N GLY A 103 -14.11 -1.39 11.91
CA GLY A 103 -13.53 -2.69 12.26
C GLY A 103 -12.72 -3.34 11.14
N ILE A 104 -13.07 -3.11 9.88
CA ILE A 104 -12.36 -3.68 8.72
C ILE A 104 -10.96 -3.11 8.52
N GLU A 105 -10.67 -1.94 9.09
CA GLU A 105 -9.36 -1.29 8.99
C GLU A 105 -8.32 -1.88 9.94
N ALA A 106 -8.77 -2.48 11.05
CA ALA A 106 -7.88 -3.14 11.99
C ALA A 106 -7.56 -4.57 11.53
N PRO A 107 -6.29 -4.99 11.55
CA PRO A 107 -5.11 -4.25 11.98
C PRO A 107 -4.59 -3.23 10.96
N LEU A 108 -3.98 -2.16 11.46
CA LEU A 108 -3.32 -1.14 10.63
C LEU A 108 -2.01 -1.71 10.04
N ARG A 109 -1.56 -1.16 8.90
CA ARG A 109 -0.55 -1.82 8.06
C ARG A 109 0.71 -0.98 7.92
N ILE A 110 1.86 -1.66 8.04
CA ILE A 110 3.18 -1.17 7.64
C ILE A 110 3.67 -2.09 6.51
N HIS A 111 3.91 -1.52 5.33
CA HIS A 111 4.35 -2.23 4.14
C HIS A 111 5.84 -2.00 3.90
N VAL A 112 6.61 -3.07 3.93
CA VAL A 112 8.04 -3.06 3.63
C VAL A 112 8.24 -3.64 2.23
N THR A 113 9.02 -2.95 1.40
CA THR A 113 9.36 -3.40 0.05
C THR A 113 10.85 -3.22 -0.22
N GLU A 114 11.45 -4.25 -0.80
CA GLU A 114 12.81 -4.19 -1.32
C GLU A 114 12.88 -3.25 -2.53
N THR A 115 13.88 -2.37 -2.54
CA THR A 115 14.23 -1.50 -3.66
C THR A 115 15.36 -2.12 -4.48
N PRO A 116 15.55 -1.71 -5.74
CA PRO A 116 16.76 -2.02 -6.47
C PRO A 116 18.01 -1.67 -5.64
N GLY A 117 19.01 -2.56 -5.65
CA GLY A 117 20.22 -2.43 -4.82
C GLY A 117 20.11 -3.01 -3.41
N GLY A 118 19.04 -3.76 -3.10
CA GLY A 118 18.93 -4.58 -1.88
C GLY A 118 18.61 -3.80 -0.60
N ARG A 119 18.29 -2.51 -0.71
CA ARG A 119 17.74 -1.69 0.39
C ARG A 119 16.22 -1.86 0.46
N ALA A 120 15.57 -1.25 1.44
CA ALA A 120 14.12 -1.29 1.54
C ALA A 120 13.47 0.04 1.92
N THR A 121 12.23 0.20 1.48
CA THR A 121 11.32 1.27 1.86
C THR A 121 10.25 0.75 2.81
N LEU A 122 9.85 1.60 3.75
CA LEU A 122 8.69 1.39 4.62
C LEU A 122 7.59 2.37 4.19
N THR A 123 6.39 1.86 3.94
CA THR A 123 5.20 2.66 3.62
C THR A 123 4.08 2.37 4.61
N TYR A 124 3.40 3.40 5.09
CA TYR A 124 2.19 3.25 5.90
C TYR A 124 1.21 4.38 5.61
N ARG A 125 -0.05 4.22 6.00
CA ARG A 125 -1.01 5.33 6.03
C ARG A 125 -1.18 5.78 7.47
N GLU A 126 -1.16 7.09 7.68
CA GLU A 126 -1.46 7.68 8.99
C GLU A 126 -2.83 7.16 9.48
N PRO A 127 -2.92 6.60 10.70
CA PRO A 127 -4.17 6.15 11.29
C PRO A 127 -5.33 7.16 11.14
N SER A 128 -5.08 8.45 11.31
CA SER A 128 -6.10 9.50 11.07
C SER A 128 -6.61 9.52 9.64
N ALA A 129 -5.76 9.30 8.64
CA ALA A 129 -6.19 9.23 7.25
C ALA A 129 -6.90 7.89 6.92
N VAL A 130 -6.56 6.80 7.62
CA VAL A 130 -7.27 5.51 7.49
C VAL A 130 -8.69 5.64 8.03
N PHE A 131 -8.85 6.29 9.18
CA PHE A 131 -10.14 6.40 9.86
C PHE A 131 -10.99 7.61 9.44
N ALA A 132 -10.42 8.61 8.75
CA ALA A 132 -11.15 9.79 8.29
C ALA A 132 -12.47 9.50 7.54
N PRO A 133 -12.59 8.48 6.67
CA PRO A 133 -13.83 8.22 5.94
C PRO A 133 -15.05 7.90 6.81
N TYR A 134 -14.84 7.50 8.06
CA TYR A 134 -15.92 7.11 8.97
C TYR A 134 -16.56 8.31 9.70
N ALA A 135 -16.01 9.52 9.56
CA ALA A 135 -16.56 10.77 10.06
C ALA A 135 -17.04 10.73 11.54
N SER A 136 -16.25 10.11 12.41
CA SER A 136 -16.57 9.92 13.84
C SER A 136 -15.55 10.66 14.70
N PRO A 137 -15.94 11.74 15.42
CA PRO A 137 -15.02 12.48 16.28
C PRO A 137 -14.36 11.64 17.37
N ALA A 138 -15.07 10.63 17.89
CA ALA A 138 -14.51 9.70 18.87
C ALA A 138 -13.44 8.79 18.24
N LEU A 139 -13.66 8.35 17.00
CA LEU A 139 -12.67 7.58 16.25
C LEU A 139 -11.46 8.45 15.87
N ASP A 140 -11.68 9.71 15.50
CA ASP A 140 -10.60 10.65 15.19
C ASP A 140 -9.66 10.87 16.38
N ALA A 141 -10.20 10.87 17.61
CA ALA A 141 -9.39 10.94 18.83
C ALA A 141 -8.49 9.70 18.98
N VAL A 142 -9.05 8.51 18.80
CA VAL A 142 -8.29 7.24 18.77
C VAL A 142 -7.22 7.26 17.69
N ALA A 143 -7.57 7.77 16.50
CA ALA A 143 -6.66 7.86 15.37
C ALA A 143 -5.47 8.78 15.63
N LYS A 144 -5.68 9.94 16.28
CA LYS A 144 -4.61 10.87 16.64
C LYS A 144 -3.62 10.28 17.66
N GLU A 145 -4.09 9.47 18.60
CA GLU A 145 -3.21 8.72 19.51
C GLU A 145 -2.37 7.71 18.72
N LEU A 146 -3.00 6.94 17.83
CA LEU A 146 -2.33 5.98 16.97
C LEU A 146 -1.34 6.65 16.02
N ASP A 147 -1.59 7.86 15.51
CA ASP A 147 -0.65 8.61 14.67
C ASP A 147 0.67 8.84 15.39
N VAL A 148 0.63 9.19 16.69
CA VAL A 148 1.84 9.37 17.50
C VAL A 148 2.59 8.06 17.63
N VAL A 149 1.89 6.96 17.93
CA VAL A 149 2.47 5.63 18.07
C VAL A 149 3.13 5.17 16.77
N PHE A 150 2.42 5.26 15.63
CA PHE A 150 2.94 4.84 14.32
C PHE A 150 4.13 5.69 13.88
N ARG A 151 4.10 7.01 14.10
CA ARG A 151 5.27 7.86 13.81
C ARG A 151 6.50 7.44 14.62
N ASN A 152 6.34 7.09 15.90
CA ASN A 152 7.44 6.63 16.74
C ASN A 152 7.97 5.26 16.29
N ILE A 153 7.09 4.31 15.97
CA ILE A 153 7.46 3.00 15.40
C ILE A 153 8.29 3.19 14.14
N VAL A 154 7.80 4.01 13.20
CA VAL A 154 8.46 4.22 11.91
C VAL A 154 9.80 4.93 12.06
N ARG A 155 9.90 5.94 12.93
CA ARG A 155 11.17 6.63 13.22
C ARG A 155 12.21 5.64 13.75
N ASP A 156 11.85 4.87 14.76
CA ASP A 156 12.77 3.93 15.41
C ASP A 156 13.16 2.79 14.44
N ALA A 157 12.21 2.27 13.66
CA ALA A 157 12.46 1.25 12.65
C ALA A 157 13.39 1.76 11.53
N ALA A 158 13.19 2.99 11.05
CA ALA A 158 14.05 3.59 10.02
C ALA A 158 15.48 3.88 10.53
N GLY A 159 15.68 3.98 11.85
CA GLY A 159 16.97 4.27 12.47
C GLY A 159 17.22 5.76 12.70
N GLY A 160 16.16 6.48 13.11
CA GLY A 160 16.28 7.81 13.71
C GLY A 160 16.76 7.78 15.16
#